data_AF-A0A6H9HGA5-F1
#
_entry.id   AF-A0A6H9HGA5-F1
#
_cell.length_a   1.000
_cell.length_b   1.000
_cell.length_c   1.000
_cell.angle_alpha   90.00
_cell.angle_beta   90.00
_cell.angle_gamma   90.00
#
_symmetry.space_group_name_H-M   'P 1'
#
loop_
_entity.id
_entity.type
_entity.pdbx_description
1 polymer ?
#
loop_
_entity_poly.entity_id
_entity_poly.type
_entity_poly.pdbx_seq_one_letter_code
_entity_poly.pdbx_strand_id
1 'polypeptide(L)' 'MADEEEEVRGAAKIMKGYAKRLVGELSGRPDLVVEGEEEQTKALRRIRQARKADGQSR' A
#
# COMPACT_ATOMS: atom_id res chain seq x y z
N MET A 1 9.51 -15.68 9.19
CA MET A 1 10.50 -14.60 8.96
C MET A 1 10.27 -13.91 7.63
N ALA A 2 10.21 -14.62 6.48
CA ALA A 2 9.96 -13.99 5.18
C ALA A 2 8.55 -13.34 5.07
N ASP A 3 7.52 -14.04 5.57
CA ASP A 3 6.12 -13.57 5.46
C ASP A 3 5.83 -12.32 6.32
N GLU A 4 6.42 -12.24 7.52
CA GLU A 4 6.33 -11.06 8.40
C GLU A 4 7.02 -9.84 7.78
N GLU A 5 8.19 -10.02 7.17
CA GLU A 5 8.90 -8.91 6.53
C GLU A 5 8.13 -8.39 5.31
N GLU A 6 7.47 -9.27 4.56
CA GLU A 6 6.65 -8.89 3.42
C GLU A 6 5.37 -8.16 3.86
N GLU A 7 4.74 -8.60 4.95
CA GLU A 7 3.55 -7.94 5.50
C GLU A 7 3.88 -6.54 6.06
N VAL A 8 5.01 -6.39 6.75
CA VAL A 8 5.51 -5.09 7.24
C VAL A 8 5.82 -4.14 6.08
N ARG A 9 6.46 -4.64 5.01
CA ARG A 9 6.71 -3.83 3.80
C ARG A 9 5.40 -3.42 3.10
N GLY A 10 4.40 -4.29 3.12
CA GLY A 10 3.04 -3.99 2.63
C GLY A 10 2.39 -2.86 3.41
N ALA A 11 2.39 -2.97 4.74
CA ALA A 11 1.84 -1.95 5.64
C ALA A 11 2.55 -0.59 5.51
N ALA A 12 3.88 -0.60 5.38
CA ALA A 12 4.67 0.62 5.19
C ALA A 12 4.29 1.36 3.90
N LYS A 13 4.03 0.64 2.80
CA LYS A 13 3.59 1.26 1.53
C LYS A 13 2.18 1.85 1.62
N ILE A 14 1.28 1.20 2.35
CA ILE A 14 -0.06 1.74 2.62
C ILE A 14 0.05 3.05 3.42
N MET A 15 0.80 3.05 4.52
CA MET A 15 1.02 4.25 5.34
C MET A 15 1.66 5.40 4.54
N LYS A 16 2.65 5.08 3.70
CA LYS A 16 3.28 6.08 2.83
C LYS A 16 2.29 6.71 1.85
N GLY A 17 1.46 5.90 1.20
CA GLY A 17 0.43 6.43 0.31
C GLY A 17 -0.62 7.27 1.04
N TYR A 18 -0.96 6.93 2.29
CA TYR A 18 -1.82 7.75 3.14
C TYR A 18 -1.18 9.11 3.45
N ALA A 19 0.09 9.11 3.82
CA ALA A 19 0.84 10.34 4.09
C ALA A 19 0.89 11.25 2.86
N LYS A 20 1.15 10.71 1.66
CA LYS A 20 1.12 11.48 0.40
C LYS A 20 -0.24 12.09 0.13
N ARG A 21 -1.32 11.31 0.34
CA ARG A 21 -2.69 11.80 0.16
C ARG A 21 -2.98 12.97 1.09
N LEU A 22 -2.69 12.81 2.37
CA LEU A 22 -2.89 13.84 3.39
C LEU A 22 -2.07 15.11 3.09
N VAL A 23 -0.79 14.96 2.71
CA VAL A 23 0.04 16.11 2.33
C VAL A 23 -0.50 16.78 1.06
N GLY A 24 -0.94 16.01 0.08
CA GLY A 24 -1.55 16.53 -1.15
C GLY A 24 -2.83 17.33 -0.89
N GLU A 25 -3.71 16.80 -0.04
CA GLU A 25 -4.94 17.48 0.41
C GLU A 25 -4.61 18.80 1.13
N LEU A 26 -3.67 18.79 2.08
CA LEU A 26 -3.29 19.96 2.86
C LEU A 26 -2.55 21.04 2.05
N SER A 27 -1.83 20.64 1.00
CA SER A 27 -1.03 21.57 0.18
C SER A 27 -1.72 21.98 -1.13
N GLY A 28 -2.95 21.53 -1.38
CA GLY A 28 -3.66 21.80 -2.64
C GLY A 28 -2.99 21.17 -3.86
N ARG A 29 -2.30 20.04 -3.67
CA ARG A 29 -1.52 19.31 -4.68
C ARG A 29 -2.23 18.02 -5.10
N PRO A 30 -3.14 18.09 -6.10
CA PRO A 30 -3.92 16.92 -6.52
C PRO A 30 -3.05 15.80 -7.12
N ASP A 31 -1.89 16.12 -7.67
CA ASP A 31 -0.89 15.15 -8.13
C ASP A 31 -0.44 14.21 -6.99
N LEU A 32 -0.15 14.77 -5.81
CA LEU A 32 0.26 13.99 -4.64
C LEU A 32 -0.88 13.16 -4.05
N VAL A 33 -2.13 13.66 -4.14
CA VAL A 33 -3.32 12.91 -3.75
C VAL A 33 -3.43 11.65 -4.58
N VAL A 34 -3.41 11.79 -5.91
CA VAL A 34 -3.50 10.66 -6.85
C VAL A 34 -2.34 9.69 -6.65
N GLU A 35 -1.11 10.18 -6.48
CA GLU A 35 0.05 9.34 -6.24
C GLU A 35 -0.09 8.53 -4.94
N GLY A 36 -0.62 9.15 -3.89
CA GLY A 36 -0.89 8.51 -2.61
C GLY A 36 -1.94 7.40 -2.71
N GLU A 37 -3.03 7.65 -3.44
CA GLU A 37 -4.10 6.66 -3.68
C GLU A 37 -3.61 5.48 -4.53
N GLU A 38 -2.81 5.74 -5.55
CA GLU A 38 -2.21 4.68 -6.37
C GLU A 38 -1.27 3.80 -5.53
N GLU A 39 -0.44 4.39 -4.68
CA GLU A 39 0.53 3.66 -3.86
C GLU A 39 -0.19 2.74 -2.84
N GLN A 40 -1.26 3.24 -2.21
CA GLN A 40 -2.14 2.43 -1.34
C GLN A 40 -2.79 1.28 -2.12
N THR A 41 -3.38 1.57 -3.28
CA THR A 41 -4.11 0.58 -4.08
C THR A 41 -3.19 -0.53 -4.56
N LYS A 42 -1.99 -0.18 -5.04
CA LYS A 42 -0.97 -1.16 -5.48
C LYS A 42 -0.48 -2.02 -4.31
N ALA A 43 -0.29 -1.43 -3.12
CA ALA A 43 0.11 -2.19 -1.93
C ALA A 43 -0.97 -3.18 -1.48
N LEU A 44 -2.23 -2.74 -1.41
CA LEU A 44 -3.37 -3.61 -1.08
C LEU A 44 -3.54 -4.75 -2.09
N ARG A 45 -3.36 -4.47 -3.39
CA ARG A 45 -3.43 -5.49 -4.43
C ARG A 45 -2.34 -6.56 -4.25
N ARG A 46 -1.11 -6.16 -3.92
CA ARG A 46 -0.02 -7.09 -3.65
C ARG A 46 -0.30 -7.97 -2.44
N ILE A 47 -0.76 -7.39 -1.33
CA ILE A 47 -1.13 -8.16 -0.12
C ILE A 47 -2.25 -9.16 -0.44
N ARG A 48 -3.27 -8.77 -1.20
CA ARG A 48 -4.34 -9.70 -1.63
C ARG A 48 -3.81 -10.83 -2.51
N GLN A 49 -2.85 -10.57 -3.39
CA GLN A 49 -2.26 -11.60 -4.24
C GLN A 49 -1.41 -12.59 -3.44
N ALA A 50 -0.57 -12.09 -2.51
CA ALA A 50 0.20 -12.92 -1.60
C ALA A 50 -0.71 -13.85 -0.79
N ARG A 51 -1.77 -13.30 -0.17
CA ARG A 51 -2.76 -14.09 0.59
C ARG A 51 -3.51 -15.13 -0.26
N LYS A 52 -3.77 -14.85 -1.54
CA LYS A 52 -4.38 -15.83 -2.46
C LYS A 52 -3.43 -16.96 -2.83
N ALA A 53 -2.14 -16.67 -3.02
CA ALA A 53 -1.13 -17.68 -3.32
C ALA A 53 -0.90 -18.62 -2.13
N ASP A 54 -0.88 -18.08 -0.91
CA ASP A 54 -0.78 -18.88 0.32
C ASP A 54 -2.03 -19.74 0.57
N GLY A 55 -3.22 -19.22 0.26
CA GLY A 55 -4.48 -19.94 0.38
C GLY A 55 -4.69 -21.07 -0.65
N GLN A 56 -3.95 -21.08 -1.76
CA GLN A 56 -3.94 -22.15 -2.76
C GLN A 56 -2.87 -23.23 -2.50
N SER A 57 -1.97 -22.99 -1.54
CA SER A 57 -0.86 -23.91 -1.21
C SER A 57 -1.14 -24.80 0.01
N ARG A 58 -2.37 -24.80 0.53
CA ARG A 58 -2.87 -25.67 1.62
C ARG A 58 -3.96 -26.60 1.10
#